data_AF-A0A3M1ZFU3-F1
#
_entry.id   AF-A0A3M1ZFU3-F1
#
_cell.length_a   1.000
_cell.length_b   1.000
_cell.length_c   1.000
_cell.angle_alpha   90.00
_cell.angle_beta   90.00
_cell.angle_gamma   90.00
#
_symmetry.space_group_name_H-M   'P 1'
#
loop_
_entity.id
_entity.type
_entity.pdbx_description
1 polymer ?
#
loop_
_entity_poly.entity_id
_entity_poly.type
_entity_poly.pdbx_seq_one_letter_code
_entity_poly.pdbx_strand_id
1 'polypeptide(L)'
;MKLVIGGVERELQSIEAFRQAHNLPPNFNVNHFEPKDYSGLGSMEGAGAEMNSLYQAIIEAVPASLTLPELVSLVDELELLFRVRLYEINSVIGLRTAELEFAVAGFSDVLQSLVYAVAHAQAAGQPFPPFPAVYANWLNTTVRISANVYHYQHEDKVWQVQVINNAYGRIGLMASCGDTTYYLYDPILACPAEGFMYRLLSDVGNRILVAMGG
;
A
#
# COMPACT_ATOMS: atom_id res chain seq x y z
N MET A 1 -7.93 3.34 10.52
CA MET A 1 -7.58 3.49 9.08
C MET A 1 -8.86 3.81 8.32
N LYS A 2 -8.82 4.63 7.27
CA LYS A 2 -9.99 4.88 6.41
C LYS A 2 -9.75 4.32 5.02
N LEU A 3 -10.72 3.60 4.47
CA LEU A 3 -10.64 3.01 3.12
C LEU A 3 -11.95 3.20 2.36
N VAL A 4 -11.88 3.29 1.04
CA VAL A 4 -13.08 3.23 0.19
C VAL A 4 -13.43 1.78 -0.10
N ILE A 5 -14.55 1.29 0.44
CA ILE A 5 -15.06 -0.06 0.23
C ILE A 5 -16.47 0.03 -0.33
N GLY A 6 -16.69 -0.57 -1.51
CA GLY A 6 -17.98 -0.48 -2.21
C GLY A 6 -18.37 0.96 -2.58
N GLY A 7 -17.37 1.81 -2.89
CA GLY A 7 -17.59 3.22 -3.22
C GLY A 7 -17.87 4.14 -2.03
N VAL A 8 -17.85 3.62 -0.79
CA VAL A 8 -18.10 4.40 0.43
C VAL A 8 -16.85 4.43 1.29
N GLU A 9 -16.49 5.60 1.82
CA GLU A 9 -15.44 5.69 2.84
C GLU A 9 -15.90 4.97 4.13
N ARG A 10 -15.11 4.00 4.55
CA ARG A 10 -15.31 3.20 5.75
C ARG A 10 -14.13 3.41 6.68
N GLU A 11 -14.45 3.63 7.95
CA GLU A 11 -13.47 3.55 9.02
C GLU A 11 -13.31 2.10 9.45
N LEU A 12 -12.07 1.61 9.44
CA LEU A 12 -11.73 0.30 9.94
C LEU A 12 -11.39 0.40 11.42
N GLN A 13 -12.16 -0.29 12.25
CA GLN A 13 -11.96 -0.38 13.69
C GLN A 13 -10.83 -1.37 14.03
N SER A 14 -10.15 -1.18 15.16
CA SER A 14 -9.13 -2.14 15.62
C SER A 14 -9.73 -3.51 15.86
N ILE A 15 -9.09 -4.56 15.33
CA ILE A 15 -9.51 -5.95 15.59
C ILE A 15 -9.37 -6.34 17.07
N GLU A 16 -8.46 -5.73 17.83
CA GLU A 16 -8.34 -5.95 19.27
C GLU A 16 -9.57 -5.44 20.02
N ALA A 17 -9.92 -4.17 19.78
CA ALA A 17 -11.09 -3.55 20.39
C ALA A 17 -12.39 -4.27 19.98
N PHE A 18 -12.49 -4.67 18.71
CA PHE A 18 -13.64 -5.43 18.23
C PHE A 18 -13.78 -6.80 18.89
N ARG A 19 -12.68 -7.56 18.99
CA ARG A 19 -12.71 -8.87 19.67
C ARG A 19 -13.16 -8.74 21.12
N GLN A 20 -12.63 -7.74 21.83
CA GLN A 20 -13.02 -7.47 23.21
C GLN A 20 -14.50 -7.10 23.33
N ALA A 21 -15.02 -6.24 22.45
CA ALA A 21 -16.42 -5.80 22.48
C ALA A 21 -17.43 -6.92 22.17
N HIS A 22 -17.01 -7.93 21.41
CA HIS A 22 -17.87 -9.03 20.96
C HIS A 22 -17.51 -10.39 21.58
N ASN A 23 -16.64 -10.42 22.59
CA ASN A 23 -16.13 -11.64 23.24
C ASN A 23 -15.50 -12.67 22.28
N LEU A 24 -15.02 -12.22 21.12
CA LEU A 24 -14.40 -13.10 20.12
C LEU A 24 -13.01 -13.55 20.58
N PRO A 25 -12.60 -14.78 20.24
CA PRO A 25 -11.31 -15.30 20.68
C PRO A 25 -10.13 -14.60 19.99
N PRO A 26 -8.92 -14.67 20.58
CA PRO A 26 -7.73 -14.04 20.00
C PRO A 26 -7.37 -14.51 18.57
N ASN A 27 -7.81 -15.71 18.17
CA ASN A 27 -7.59 -16.20 16.81
C ASN A 27 -8.61 -15.69 15.78
N PHE A 28 -9.64 -14.92 16.16
CA PHE A 28 -10.49 -14.24 15.18
C PHE A 28 -9.70 -13.11 14.52
N ASN A 29 -8.94 -13.43 13.48
CA ASN A 29 -8.01 -12.53 12.79
C ASN A 29 -7.79 -12.98 11.34
N VAL A 30 -7.17 -12.13 10.53
CA VAL A 30 -6.89 -12.40 9.10
C VAL A 30 -6.15 -13.72 8.92
N ASN A 31 -5.19 -14.04 9.79
CA ASN A 31 -4.41 -15.27 9.68
C ASN A 31 -5.23 -16.55 9.89
N HIS A 32 -6.32 -16.49 10.66
CA HIS A 32 -7.23 -17.62 10.82
C HIS A 32 -8.05 -17.91 9.57
N PHE A 33 -8.47 -16.86 8.85
CA PHE A 33 -9.31 -17.00 7.66
C PHE A 33 -8.49 -17.21 6.38
N GLU A 34 -7.39 -16.48 6.23
CA GLU A 34 -6.46 -16.62 5.11
C GLU A 34 -5.01 -16.64 5.62
N PRO A 35 -4.52 -17.80 6.08
CA PRO A 35 -3.15 -17.92 6.53
C PRO A 35 -2.17 -17.55 5.41
N LYS A 36 -1.02 -17.02 5.79
CA LYS A 36 0.10 -16.75 4.87
C LYS A 36 1.21 -17.74 5.16
N ASP A 37 1.68 -18.43 4.12
CA ASP A 37 2.93 -19.15 4.21
C ASP A 37 4.09 -18.16 4.05
N TYR A 38 4.96 -18.12 5.05
CA TYR A 38 6.14 -17.27 5.10
C TYR A 38 7.39 -17.98 4.58
N SER A 39 7.30 -19.27 4.28
CA SER A 39 8.43 -20.08 3.85
C SER A 39 8.99 -19.56 2.52
N GLY A 40 10.27 -19.19 2.51
CA GLY A 40 10.96 -18.70 1.31
C GLY A 40 10.59 -17.29 0.88
N LEU A 41 9.98 -16.48 1.75
CA LEU A 41 9.79 -15.05 1.49
C LEU A 41 11.10 -14.28 1.67
N GLY A 42 11.30 -13.27 0.83
CA GLY A 42 12.39 -12.33 1.01
C GLY A 42 12.23 -11.50 2.28
N SER A 43 13.36 -11.07 2.84
CA SER A 43 13.42 -10.24 4.04
C SER A 43 14.30 -9.02 3.79
N MET A 44 13.86 -7.87 4.26
CA MET A 44 14.69 -6.67 4.30
C MET A 44 15.59 -6.63 5.55
N GLU A 45 15.45 -7.61 6.46
CA GLU A 45 16.28 -7.70 7.66
C GLU A 45 17.74 -7.95 7.26
N GLY A 46 18.63 -7.06 7.71
CA GLY A 46 20.06 -7.12 7.36
C GLY A 46 20.44 -6.41 6.05
N ALA A 47 19.48 -6.02 5.20
CA ALA A 47 19.73 -5.31 3.93
C ALA A 47 19.77 -3.77 4.08
N GLY A 48 20.02 -3.26 5.29
CA GLY A 48 19.82 -1.84 5.61
C GLY A 48 20.69 -0.89 4.78
N ALA A 49 21.93 -1.28 4.48
CA ALA A 49 22.86 -0.46 3.69
C ALA A 49 22.44 -0.42 2.21
N GLU A 50 22.07 -1.56 1.66
CA GLU A 50 21.62 -1.74 0.28
C GLU A 50 20.30 -1.02 0.03
N MET A 51 19.33 -1.17 0.93
CA MET A 51 18.04 -0.47 0.87
C MET A 51 18.23 1.04 0.96
N ASN A 52 19.15 1.52 1.80
CA ASN A 52 19.48 2.95 1.86
C ASN A 52 20.19 3.42 0.58
N SER A 53 21.07 2.62 -0.02
CA SER A 53 21.71 2.98 -1.30
C SER A 53 20.70 3.09 -2.43
N LEU A 54 19.73 2.16 -2.52
CA LEU A 54 18.61 2.26 -3.44
C LEU A 54 17.83 3.55 -3.20
N TYR A 55 17.47 3.81 -1.93
CA TYR A 55 16.72 5.01 -1.56
C TYR A 55 17.40 6.29 -2.02
N GLN A 56 18.69 6.47 -1.70
CA GLN A 56 19.43 7.68 -2.08
C GLN A 56 19.52 7.84 -3.60
N ALA A 57 19.79 6.75 -4.33
CA ALA A 57 19.89 6.80 -5.79
C ALA A 57 18.60 7.32 -6.45
N ILE A 58 17.44 6.90 -5.96
CA ILE A 58 16.13 7.35 -6.48
C ILE A 58 15.87 8.81 -6.11
N ILE A 59 16.19 9.20 -4.87
CA ILE A 59 15.96 10.55 -4.37
C ILE A 59 16.86 11.59 -5.05
N GLU A 60 18.09 11.22 -5.36
CA GLU A 60 19.07 12.06 -6.07
C GLU A 60 18.74 12.21 -7.57
N ALA A 61 17.99 11.27 -8.15
CA ALA A 61 17.58 11.33 -9.54
C ALA A 61 16.45 12.36 -9.80
N VAL A 62 15.77 12.86 -8.76
CA VAL A 62 14.76 13.91 -8.92
C VAL A 62 15.44 15.27 -9.12
N PRO A 63 15.28 15.93 -10.27
CA PRO A 63 15.93 17.22 -10.53
C PRO A 63 15.30 18.36 -9.71
N ALA A 64 16.03 19.46 -9.60
CA ALA A 64 15.62 20.62 -8.79
C ALA A 64 14.47 21.45 -9.40
N SER A 65 14.21 21.30 -10.69
CA SER A 65 13.14 21.99 -11.42
C SER A 65 12.57 21.08 -12.49
N LEU A 66 11.25 21.07 -12.65
CA LEU A 66 10.53 20.25 -13.62
C LEU A 66 9.38 21.03 -14.27
N THR A 67 9.14 20.74 -15.54
CA THR A 67 7.88 21.01 -16.24
C THR A 67 7.02 19.76 -16.30
N LEU A 68 5.72 19.91 -16.61
CA LEU A 68 4.81 18.76 -16.69
C LEU A 68 5.24 17.72 -17.75
N PRO A 69 5.68 18.10 -18.97
CA PRO A 69 6.21 17.12 -19.92
C PRO A 69 7.45 16.37 -19.42
N GLU A 70 8.36 17.06 -18.72
CA GLU A 70 9.55 16.43 -18.14
C GLU A 70 9.18 15.46 -17.01
N LEU A 71 8.17 15.80 -16.20
CA LEU A 71 7.66 14.92 -15.16
C LEU A 71 7.15 13.59 -15.73
N VAL A 72 6.44 13.61 -16.87
CA VAL A 72 5.97 12.37 -17.53
C VAL A 72 7.14 11.46 -17.87
N SER A 73 8.19 12.00 -18.49
CA SER A 73 9.41 11.22 -18.83
C SER A 73 10.17 10.75 -17.59
N LEU A 74 10.24 11.60 -16.55
CA LEU A 74 10.95 11.27 -15.31
C LEU A 74 10.35 10.05 -14.61
N VAL A 75 9.03 9.83 -14.68
CA VAL A 75 8.41 8.64 -14.05
C VAL A 75 8.95 7.35 -14.65
N ASP A 76 9.09 7.26 -15.98
CA ASP A 76 9.63 6.07 -16.65
C ASP A 76 11.11 5.87 -16.30
N GLU A 77 11.88 6.96 -16.22
CA GLU A 77 13.29 6.93 -15.81
C GLU A 77 13.46 6.45 -14.35
N LEU A 78 12.62 6.94 -13.44
CA LEU A 78 12.63 6.53 -12.04
C LEU A 78 12.16 5.08 -11.87
N GLU A 79 11.16 4.62 -12.62
CA GLU A 79 10.75 3.21 -12.62
C GLU A 79 11.92 2.32 -13.05
N LEU A 80 12.58 2.65 -14.16
CA LEU A 80 13.71 1.88 -14.66
C LEU A 80 14.85 1.85 -13.64
N LEU A 81 15.18 3.01 -13.05
CA LEU A 81 16.21 3.11 -12.02
C LEU A 81 15.84 2.28 -10.79
N PHE A 82 14.60 2.37 -10.30
CA PHE A 82 14.10 1.58 -9.17
C PHE A 82 14.19 0.08 -9.45
N ARG A 83 13.74 -0.35 -10.64
CA ARG A 83 13.84 -1.74 -11.10
C ARG A 83 15.29 -2.22 -11.10
N VAL A 84 16.20 -1.50 -11.74
CA VAL A 84 17.61 -1.88 -11.81
C VAL A 84 18.21 -2.00 -10.41
N ARG A 85 18.04 -0.97 -9.56
CA ARG A 85 18.59 -0.98 -8.20
C ARG A 85 18.00 -2.09 -7.33
N LEU A 86 16.69 -2.34 -7.44
CA LEU A 86 16.03 -3.39 -6.67
C LEU A 86 16.55 -4.78 -7.08
N TYR A 87 16.77 -5.01 -8.37
CA TYR A 87 17.35 -6.27 -8.87
C TYR A 87 18.80 -6.45 -8.43
N GLU A 88 19.61 -5.39 -8.43
CA GLU A 88 21.00 -5.42 -7.95
C GLU A 88 21.10 -5.89 -6.50
N ILE A 89 20.21 -5.40 -5.64
CA ILE A 89 20.21 -5.72 -4.20
C ILE A 89 19.41 -6.98 -3.86
N ASN A 90 18.71 -7.59 -4.84
CA ASN A 90 17.82 -8.71 -4.57
C ASN A 90 18.55 -9.98 -4.08
N SER A 91 19.84 -10.11 -4.35
CA SER A 91 20.66 -11.19 -3.77
C SER A 91 20.73 -11.13 -2.24
N VAL A 92 20.52 -9.94 -1.66
CA VAL A 92 20.50 -9.70 -0.20
C VAL A 92 19.08 -9.84 0.37
N ILE A 93 18.06 -9.35 -0.35
CA ILE A 93 16.67 -9.34 0.13
C ILE A 93 15.98 -10.68 -0.11
N GLY A 94 16.25 -11.34 -1.24
CA GLY A 94 15.68 -12.65 -1.60
C GLY A 94 14.22 -12.61 -2.04
N LEU A 95 13.76 -11.54 -2.70
CA LEU A 95 12.42 -11.49 -3.28
C LEU A 95 12.32 -12.40 -4.51
N ARG A 96 11.16 -13.01 -4.70
CA ARG A 96 10.83 -13.74 -5.93
C ARG A 96 10.62 -12.75 -7.07
N THR A 97 10.78 -13.20 -8.31
CA THR A 97 10.56 -12.36 -9.51
C THR A 97 9.20 -11.68 -9.50
N ALA A 98 8.12 -12.39 -9.14
CA ALA A 98 6.80 -11.78 -9.05
C ALA A 98 6.75 -10.64 -8.01
N GLU A 99 7.44 -10.76 -6.88
CA GLU A 99 7.46 -9.75 -5.82
C GLU A 99 8.26 -8.51 -6.23
N LEU A 100 9.34 -8.68 -6.99
CA LEU A 100 10.08 -7.58 -7.62
C LEU A 100 9.18 -6.80 -8.59
N GLU A 101 8.51 -7.51 -9.50
CA GLU A 101 7.61 -6.88 -10.47
C GLU A 101 6.43 -6.18 -9.80
N PHE A 102 5.87 -6.74 -8.72
CA PHE A 102 4.85 -6.06 -7.93
C PHE A 102 5.36 -4.78 -7.26
N ALA A 103 6.58 -4.80 -6.71
CA ALA A 103 7.17 -3.61 -6.09
C ALA A 103 7.43 -2.50 -7.13
N VAL A 104 7.94 -2.86 -8.31
CA VAL A 104 8.20 -1.92 -9.40
C VAL A 104 6.91 -1.33 -9.96
N ALA A 105 5.89 -2.16 -10.20
CA ALA A 105 4.58 -1.67 -10.65
C ALA A 105 3.93 -0.75 -9.61
N GLY A 106 3.96 -1.12 -8.33
CA GLY A 106 3.44 -0.27 -7.26
C GLY A 106 4.18 1.07 -7.15
N PHE A 107 5.50 1.08 -7.38
CA PHE A 107 6.29 2.31 -7.43
C PHE A 107 5.81 3.22 -8.57
N SER A 108 5.72 2.71 -9.81
CA SER A 108 5.36 3.55 -10.96
C SER A 108 3.89 3.96 -10.94
N ASP A 109 2.97 3.10 -10.52
CA ASP A 109 1.53 3.41 -10.43
C ASP A 109 1.25 4.62 -9.50
N VAL A 110 1.98 4.73 -8.39
CA VAL A 110 1.87 5.86 -7.47
C VAL A 110 2.39 7.15 -8.12
N LEU A 111 3.53 7.09 -8.79
CA LEU A 111 4.09 8.25 -9.49
C LEU A 111 3.21 8.69 -10.66
N GLN A 112 2.60 7.75 -11.40
CA GLN A 112 1.61 8.07 -12.42
C GLN A 112 0.36 8.71 -11.82
N SER A 113 -0.07 8.27 -10.64
CA SER A 113 -1.17 8.93 -9.90
C SER A 113 -0.81 10.38 -9.52
N LEU A 114 0.46 10.65 -9.20
CA LEU A 114 0.96 12.01 -8.95
C LEU A 114 0.98 12.86 -10.23
N VAL A 115 1.47 12.33 -11.36
CA VAL A 115 1.43 13.00 -12.67
C VAL A 115 0.01 13.45 -12.99
N TYR A 116 -0.95 12.54 -12.88
CA TYR A 116 -2.36 12.84 -13.14
C TYR A 116 -2.89 13.94 -12.22
N ALA A 117 -2.59 13.85 -10.92
CA ALA A 117 -3.04 14.81 -9.93
C ALA A 117 -2.47 16.22 -10.18
N VAL A 118 -1.19 16.32 -10.53
CA VAL A 118 -0.53 17.59 -10.89
C VAL A 118 -1.11 18.17 -12.18
N ALA A 119 -1.26 17.36 -13.23
CA ALA A 119 -1.84 17.79 -14.50
C ALA A 119 -3.27 18.31 -14.32
N HIS A 120 -4.08 17.61 -13.54
CA HIS A 120 -5.46 18.00 -13.24
C HIS A 120 -5.51 19.33 -12.46
N ALA A 121 -4.71 19.47 -11.40
CA ALA A 121 -4.63 20.70 -10.62
C ALA A 121 -4.19 21.90 -11.47
N GLN A 122 -3.17 21.71 -12.31
CA GLN A 122 -2.69 22.75 -13.23
C GLN A 122 -3.77 23.17 -14.24
N ALA A 123 -4.48 22.21 -14.85
CA ALA A 123 -5.57 22.49 -15.78
C ALA A 123 -6.75 23.21 -15.10
N ALA A 124 -7.00 22.92 -13.82
CA ALA A 124 -8.04 23.56 -13.02
C ALA A 124 -7.63 24.90 -12.38
N GLY A 125 -6.36 25.32 -12.52
CA GLY A 125 -5.83 26.50 -11.82
C GLY A 125 -5.84 26.36 -10.29
N GLN A 126 -5.72 25.12 -9.79
CA GLN A 126 -5.73 24.77 -8.38
C GLN A 126 -4.31 24.47 -7.87
N PRO A 127 -4.06 24.61 -6.56
CA PRO A 127 -2.81 24.14 -5.97
C PRO A 127 -2.64 22.63 -6.15
N PHE A 128 -1.40 22.17 -6.27
CA PHE A 128 -1.13 20.73 -6.33
C PHE A 128 -1.55 20.05 -5.01
N PRO A 129 -2.16 18.86 -5.09
CA PRO A 129 -2.51 18.13 -3.88
C PRO A 129 -1.23 17.66 -3.16
N PRO A 130 -1.21 17.66 -1.82
CA PRO A 130 -0.08 17.14 -1.07
C PRO A 130 0.08 15.64 -1.35
N PHE A 131 1.33 15.16 -1.42
CA PHE A 131 1.61 13.78 -1.78
C PHE A 131 0.84 12.74 -0.93
N PRO A 132 0.70 12.88 0.40
CA PRO A 132 -0.09 11.93 1.20
C PRO A 132 -1.53 11.75 0.73
N ALA A 133 -2.17 12.80 0.17
CA ALA A 133 -3.51 12.70 -0.38
C ALA A 133 -3.54 11.89 -1.69
N VAL A 134 -2.54 12.08 -2.55
CA VAL A 134 -2.36 11.29 -3.79
C VAL A 134 -2.14 9.82 -3.46
N TYR A 135 -1.23 9.52 -2.52
CA TYR A 135 -0.95 8.16 -2.08
C TYR A 135 -2.18 7.47 -1.48
N ALA A 136 -2.91 8.17 -0.59
CA ALA A 136 -4.13 7.62 0.00
C ALA A 136 -5.21 7.33 -1.06
N ASN A 137 -5.35 8.21 -2.05
CA ASN A 137 -6.28 7.99 -3.17
C ASN A 137 -5.86 6.76 -4.00
N TRP A 138 -4.59 6.67 -4.40
CA TRP A 138 -4.06 5.50 -5.11
C TRP A 138 -4.31 4.21 -4.30
N LEU A 139 -3.93 4.20 -3.02
CA LEU A 139 -4.08 3.01 -2.17
C LEU A 139 -5.55 2.54 -2.10
N ASN A 140 -6.49 3.49 -2.03
CA ASN A 140 -7.93 3.18 -2.06
C ASN A 140 -8.37 2.50 -3.36
N THR A 141 -7.78 2.85 -4.52
CA THR A 141 -8.08 2.17 -5.79
C THR A 141 -7.61 0.72 -5.83
N THR A 142 -6.70 0.34 -4.94
CA THR A 142 -6.16 -1.03 -4.82
C THR A 142 -6.95 -1.90 -3.84
N VAL A 143 -7.90 -1.31 -3.09
CA VAL A 143 -8.68 -2.05 -2.09
C VAL A 143 -9.57 -3.09 -2.77
N ARG A 144 -9.50 -4.33 -2.31
CA ARG A 144 -10.31 -5.46 -2.79
C ARG A 144 -10.85 -6.25 -1.61
N ILE A 145 -12.09 -6.72 -1.73
CA ILE A 145 -12.68 -7.68 -0.81
C ILE A 145 -12.55 -9.07 -1.42
N SER A 146 -12.01 -10.02 -0.67
CA SER A 146 -11.88 -11.42 -1.09
C SER A 146 -13.26 -11.99 -1.42
N ALA A 147 -13.38 -12.70 -2.54
CA ALA A 147 -14.64 -13.36 -2.92
C ALA A 147 -15.00 -14.52 -1.97
N ASN A 148 -14.02 -15.04 -1.23
CA ASN A 148 -14.23 -16.13 -0.28
C ASN A 148 -14.95 -15.61 0.97
N VAL A 149 -16.11 -16.21 1.27
CA VAL A 149 -16.90 -15.95 2.47
C VAL A 149 -16.70 -17.10 3.46
N TYR A 150 -16.03 -16.82 4.56
CA TYR A 150 -15.83 -17.76 5.67
C TYR A 150 -17.01 -17.66 6.63
N HIS A 151 -17.53 -18.81 7.06
CA HIS A 151 -18.58 -18.87 8.08
C HIS A 151 -17.93 -19.26 9.41
N TYR A 152 -18.09 -18.41 10.42
CA TYR A 152 -17.49 -18.59 11.74
C TYR A 152 -18.57 -18.63 12.83
N GLN A 153 -18.73 -19.80 13.45
CA GLN A 153 -19.66 -19.96 14.58
C GLN A 153 -19.02 -19.44 15.86
N HIS A 154 -19.69 -18.52 16.54
CA HIS A 154 -19.31 -18.07 17.88
C HIS A 154 -20.57 -17.83 18.71
N GLU A 155 -20.65 -18.50 19.85
CA GLU A 155 -21.89 -18.60 20.62
C GLU A 155 -23.04 -19.10 19.72
N ASP A 156 -24.21 -18.47 19.80
CA ASP A 156 -25.39 -18.78 18.98
C ASP A 156 -25.46 -17.96 17.67
N LYS A 157 -24.33 -17.37 17.24
CA LYS A 157 -24.25 -16.51 16.06
C LYS A 157 -23.31 -17.06 14.99
N VAL A 158 -23.71 -16.91 13.73
CA VAL A 158 -22.87 -17.19 12.56
C VAL A 158 -22.36 -15.86 12.01
N TRP A 159 -21.04 -15.73 11.95
CA TRP A 159 -20.37 -14.61 11.33
C TRP A 159 -19.98 -14.97 9.90
N GLN A 160 -20.24 -14.05 8.97
CA GLN A 160 -19.71 -14.12 7.61
C GLN A 160 -18.50 -13.20 7.51
N VAL A 161 -17.34 -13.75 7.18
CA VAL A 161 -16.07 -13.04 7.16
C VAL A 161 -15.46 -13.08 5.77
N GLN A 162 -15.03 -11.92 5.28
CA GLN A 162 -14.25 -11.78 4.05
C GLN A 162 -12.99 -10.98 4.35
N VAL A 163 -11.88 -11.28 3.68
CA VAL A 163 -10.62 -10.57 3.87
C VAL A 163 -10.57 -9.29 3.03
N ILE A 164 -10.12 -8.19 3.64
CA ILE A 164 -9.85 -6.92 2.98
C ILE A 164 -8.38 -6.90 2.58
N ASN A 165 -8.11 -6.62 1.31
CA ASN A 165 -6.78 -6.52 0.72
C ASN A 165 -6.55 -5.12 0.14
N ASN A 166 -5.30 -4.70 0.06
CA ASN A 166 -4.82 -3.58 -0.77
C ASN A 166 -3.53 -3.99 -1.52
N ALA A 167 -2.83 -3.04 -2.14
CA ALA A 167 -1.55 -3.27 -2.82
C ALA A 167 -0.48 -3.96 -1.97
N TYR A 168 -0.55 -3.82 -0.64
CA TYR A 168 0.39 -4.36 0.33
C TYR A 168 -0.12 -5.64 1.01
N GLY A 169 -1.16 -6.26 0.45
CA GLY A 169 -1.67 -7.56 0.90
C GLY A 169 -2.88 -7.45 1.81
N ARG A 170 -2.99 -8.37 2.77
CA ARG A 170 -4.15 -8.51 3.65
C ARG A 170 -4.04 -7.54 4.81
N ILE A 171 -5.04 -6.67 4.95
CA ILE A 171 -5.00 -5.55 5.89
C ILE A 171 -6.15 -5.56 6.90
N GLY A 172 -7.12 -6.45 6.74
CA GLY A 172 -8.31 -6.42 7.56
C GLY A 172 -9.38 -7.43 7.20
N LEU A 173 -10.54 -7.30 7.86
CA LEU A 173 -11.70 -8.16 7.68
C LEU A 173 -12.96 -7.33 7.46
N MET A 174 -13.84 -7.80 6.59
CA MET A 174 -15.24 -7.43 6.57
C MET A 174 -16.02 -8.55 7.25
N ALA A 175 -16.58 -8.28 8.42
CA ALA A 175 -17.31 -9.25 9.23
C ALA A 175 -18.78 -8.85 9.35
N SER A 176 -19.70 -9.74 8.96
CA SER A 176 -21.13 -9.51 9.05
C SER A 176 -21.78 -10.51 10.00
N CYS A 177 -22.74 -10.05 10.81
CA CYS A 177 -23.55 -10.87 11.70
C CYS A 177 -24.98 -10.32 11.72
N GLY A 178 -25.92 -11.04 11.10
CA GLY A 178 -27.25 -10.51 10.81
C GLY A 178 -27.16 -9.32 9.83
N ASP A 179 -27.86 -8.23 10.14
CA ASP A 179 -27.91 -7.03 9.28
C ASP A 179 -26.75 -6.05 9.50
N THR A 180 -25.82 -6.38 10.40
CA THR A 180 -24.70 -5.50 10.74
C THR A 180 -23.41 -5.98 10.09
N THR A 181 -22.74 -5.08 9.38
CA THR A 181 -21.39 -5.29 8.82
C THR A 181 -20.38 -4.40 9.51
N TYR A 182 -19.25 -5.00 9.88
CA TYR A 182 -18.12 -4.38 10.53
C TYR A 182 -16.89 -4.44 9.60
N TYR A 183 -16.08 -3.38 9.61
CA TYR A 183 -14.82 -3.30 8.88
C TYR A 183 -13.69 -3.23 9.89
N LEU A 184 -12.82 -4.23 9.91
CA LEU A 184 -11.79 -4.43 10.93
C LEU A 184 -10.42 -4.20 10.32
N TYR A 185 -9.56 -3.45 11.00
CA TYR A 185 -8.15 -3.31 10.69
C TYR A 185 -7.36 -4.37 11.47
N ASP A 186 -6.59 -5.17 10.74
CA ASP A 186 -5.75 -6.23 11.29
C ASP A 186 -4.43 -6.29 10.52
N PRO A 187 -3.37 -5.63 11.04
CA PRO A 187 -2.08 -5.55 10.36
C PRO A 187 -1.19 -6.78 10.58
N ILE A 188 -1.70 -7.87 11.17
CA ILE A 188 -0.85 -9.02 11.54
C ILE A 188 -0.13 -9.66 10.33
N LEU A 189 -0.68 -9.50 9.12
CA LEU A 189 -0.08 -9.96 7.87
C LEU A 189 0.32 -8.79 6.93
N ALA A 190 0.45 -7.57 7.47
CA ALA A 190 0.84 -6.41 6.68
C ALA A 190 2.21 -6.64 6.01
N CYS A 191 2.37 -6.15 4.79
CA CYS A 191 3.63 -6.29 4.07
C CYS A 191 4.74 -5.46 4.76
N PRO A 192 5.87 -6.06 5.14
CA PRO A 192 6.98 -5.33 5.75
C PRO A 192 7.52 -4.20 4.84
N ALA A 193 7.39 -4.35 3.52
CA ALA A 193 7.86 -3.37 2.54
C ALA A 193 6.98 -2.11 2.46
N GLU A 194 5.75 -2.12 3.00
CA GLU A 194 4.84 -0.97 2.93
C GLU A 194 5.48 0.29 3.52
N GLY A 195 6.12 0.18 4.69
CA GLY A 195 6.75 1.32 5.35
C GLY A 195 7.92 1.90 4.56
N PHE A 196 8.74 1.03 3.94
CA PHE A 196 9.84 1.47 3.07
C PHE A 196 9.30 2.17 1.82
N MET A 197 8.35 1.55 1.12
CA MET A 197 7.75 2.08 -0.10
C MET A 197 7.06 3.43 0.15
N TYR A 198 6.27 3.53 1.21
CA TYR A 198 5.62 4.79 1.58
C TYR A 198 6.62 5.91 1.82
N ARG A 199 7.70 5.63 2.57
CA ARG A 199 8.74 6.63 2.85
C ARG A 199 9.45 7.07 1.58
N LEU A 200 9.89 6.12 0.75
CA LEU A 200 10.56 6.41 -0.52
C LEU A 200 9.67 7.27 -1.43
N LEU A 201 8.44 6.83 -1.66
CA LEU A 201 7.50 7.52 -2.53
C LEU A 201 7.10 8.90 -1.97
N SER A 202 6.98 9.05 -0.65
CA SER A 202 6.74 10.32 0.00
C SER A 202 7.85 11.33 -0.27
N ASP A 203 9.11 10.93 -0.12
CA ASP A 203 10.23 11.83 -0.36
C ASP A 203 10.40 12.16 -1.85
N VAL A 204 10.23 11.16 -2.74
CA VAL A 204 10.23 11.38 -4.21
C VAL A 204 9.12 12.33 -4.60
N GLY A 205 7.89 12.06 -4.17
CA GLY A 205 6.71 12.84 -4.53
C GLY A 205 6.78 14.27 -4.02
N ASN A 206 7.24 14.48 -2.78
CA ASN A 206 7.44 15.82 -2.24
C ASN A 206 8.52 16.59 -3.01
N ARG A 207 9.63 15.94 -3.40
CA ARG A 207 10.66 16.58 -4.22
C ARG A 207 10.15 16.96 -5.61
N ILE A 208 9.36 16.09 -6.24
CA ILE A 208 8.70 16.38 -7.51
C ILE A 208 7.78 17.58 -7.38
N LEU A 209 6.94 17.63 -6.35
CA LEU A 209 6.02 18.76 -6.13
C LEU A 209 6.78 20.09 -5.97
N VAL A 210 7.87 20.10 -5.20
CA VAL A 210 8.74 21.28 -5.05
C VAL A 210 9.39 21.67 -6.38
N ALA A 211 9.92 20.70 -7.14
CA ALA A 211 10.55 20.95 -8.44
C ALA A 211 9.57 21.51 -9.48
N MET A 212 8.29 21.17 -9.36
CA MET A 212 7.19 21.70 -10.18
C MET A 212 6.70 23.10 -9.73
N GLY A 213 7.26 23.66 -8.65
CA GLY A 213 6.87 24.96 -8.10
C GLY A 213 5.65 24.94 -7.17
N GLY A 214 5.32 23.77 -6.61
CA GLY A 214 4.29 23.59 -5.58
C GLY A 214 4.76 23.85 -4.15
#